data_AF-A0A1F3NWR8-F1
#
_entry.id   AF-A0A1F3NWR8-F1
#
_cell.length_a   1.000
_cell.length_b   1.000
_cell.length_c   1.000
_cell.angle_alpha   90.00
_cell.angle_beta   90.00
_cell.angle_gamma   90.00
#
_symmetry.space_group_name_H-M   'P 1'
#
loop_
_entity.id
_entity.type
_entity.pdbx_description
1 polymer ?
#
loop_
_entity_poly.entity_id
_entity_poly.type
_entity_poly.pdbx_seq_one_letter_code
_entity_poly.pdbx_strand_id
1 'polypeptide(L)'
;MKNMKAIFLFFFFFLTGAILHVHAQKNKGEPNELDKLYIPTQNSVFNPGKSSTKNSSPSENNNAIKFNPVLLTRSIGALFYEKWLSDEISVQGGLGICYNKDIMMGKLSEIQREFNFSRDATSSFNISDIMLRGEFSSGSTPFISFAFRFFGSGYYDSESYFELNFRYYSNTLKIPDATESYNKRVLDLPEVTVRNFNYLLTYGYQVYTSGKIRTSHDFYYGIGLRNTSYDSFREEKMTVMDEFGYPREIDVHKKTGSRETVLMPFMIIGYAFGFLF
;
A
#
# COMPACT_ATOMS: atom_id res chain seq x y z
N MET A 1 10.94 -13.04 -21.28
CA MET A 1 11.98 -12.02 -20.97
C MET A 1 11.90 -10.70 -21.75
N LYS A 2 11.49 -10.64 -23.04
CA LYS A 2 11.45 -9.37 -23.81
C LYS A 2 10.44 -8.32 -23.27
N ASN A 3 9.28 -8.74 -22.78
CA ASN A 3 8.23 -7.81 -22.32
C ASN A 3 8.53 -7.18 -20.94
N MET A 4 9.38 -7.82 -20.14
CA MET A 4 9.73 -7.37 -18.79
C MET A 4 10.66 -6.15 -18.82
N LYS A 5 11.54 -6.09 -19.82
CA LYS A 5 12.41 -4.93 -20.06
C LYS A 5 11.60 -3.71 -20.49
N ALA A 6 10.55 -3.89 -21.29
CA ALA A 6 9.70 -2.81 -21.78
C ALA A 6 8.87 -2.17 -20.65
N ILE A 7 8.32 -2.99 -19.74
CA ILE A 7 7.57 -2.50 -18.57
C ILE A 7 8.50 -1.76 -17.60
N PHE A 8 9.69 -2.30 -17.34
CA PHE A 8 10.67 -1.63 -16.48
C PHE A 8 11.17 -0.31 -17.10
N LEU A 9 11.40 -0.28 -18.42
CA LEU A 9 11.72 0.96 -19.14
C LEU A 9 10.57 1.96 -19.03
N PHE A 10 9.33 1.53 -19.23
CA PHE A 10 8.16 2.40 -19.14
C PHE A 10 8.02 3.04 -17.75
N PHE A 11 8.17 2.25 -16.68
CA PHE A 11 8.15 2.78 -15.32
C PHE A 11 9.35 3.70 -15.02
N PHE A 12 10.54 3.36 -15.54
CA PHE A 12 11.74 4.21 -15.39
C PHE A 12 11.59 5.55 -16.13
N PHE A 13 11.04 5.55 -17.36
CA PHE A 13 10.76 6.77 -18.11
C PHE A 13 9.62 7.59 -17.50
N PHE A 14 8.60 6.94 -16.94
CA PHE A 14 7.53 7.63 -16.23
C PHE A 14 8.03 8.27 -14.92
N LEU A 15 8.87 7.56 -14.14
CA LEU A 15 9.48 8.11 -12.92
C LEU A 15 10.44 9.27 -13.23
N THR A 16 11.31 9.12 -14.23
CA THR A 16 12.26 10.18 -14.60
C THR A 16 11.56 11.39 -15.22
N GLY A 17 10.50 11.18 -16.01
CA GLY A 17 9.65 12.27 -16.54
C GLY A 17 8.98 13.07 -15.43
N ALA A 18 8.46 12.41 -14.39
CA ALA A 18 7.87 13.08 -13.23
C ALA A 18 8.90 13.92 -12.44
N ILE A 19 10.13 13.42 -12.27
CA ILE A 19 11.21 14.14 -11.58
C ILE A 19 11.73 15.34 -12.41
N LEU A 20 11.77 15.20 -13.75
CA LEU A 20 12.23 16.25 -14.66
C LEU A 20 11.22 17.40 -14.79
N HIS A 21 9.91 17.14 -14.71
CA HIS A 21 8.90 18.20 -14.71
C HIS A 21 8.94 19.08 -13.46
N VAL A 22 9.37 18.55 -12.30
CA VAL A 22 9.58 19.33 -11.06
C VAL A 22 10.77 20.29 -11.19
N HIS A 23 11.78 19.96 -12.01
CA HIS A 23 12.92 20.84 -12.28
C HIS A 23 12.67 21.87 -13.39
N ALA A 24 11.66 21.67 -14.24
CA ALA A 24 11.35 22.60 -15.34
C ALA A 24 10.64 23.90 -14.90
N GLN A 25 10.18 23.99 -13.64
CA GLN A 25 9.65 25.23 -13.05
C GLN A 25 10.71 26.04 -12.30
N LYS A 26 12.00 25.77 -12.55
CA LYS A 26 13.11 26.47 -11.93
C LYS A 26 13.58 27.64 -12.79
N ASN A 27 12.74 28.66 -12.94
CA ASN A 27 13.21 30.01 -13.25
C ASN A 27 12.75 30.95 -12.15
N LYS A 28 13.49 30.93 -11.03
CA LYS A 28 13.73 32.15 -10.23
C LYS A 28 14.64 33.05 -11.07
N GLY A 29 14.09 33.67 -12.10
CA GLY A 29 14.65 34.91 -12.63
C GLY A 29 13.99 36.04 -11.86
N GLU A 30 14.77 37.03 -11.43
CA GLU A 30 14.21 38.33 -11.08
C GLU A 30 13.19 38.74 -12.16
N PRO A 31 12.04 39.36 -11.80
CA PRO A 31 11.04 39.75 -12.76
C PRO A 31 11.70 40.55 -13.88
N ASN A 32 11.44 40.15 -15.12
CA ASN A 32 12.05 40.78 -16.28
C ASN A 32 11.65 42.27 -16.29
N GLU A 33 12.44 43.15 -16.91
CA GLU A 33 12.12 44.60 -16.96
C GLU A 33 10.71 44.87 -17.52
N LEU A 34 10.24 43.97 -18.40
CA LEU A 34 8.87 43.97 -18.92
C LEU A 34 7.81 43.60 -17.86
N ASP A 35 8.11 42.70 -16.93
CA ASP A 35 7.17 42.30 -15.87
C ASP A 35 6.98 43.44 -14.86
N LYS A 36 8.02 44.23 -14.59
CA LYS A 36 7.95 45.41 -13.71
C LYS A 36 6.98 46.49 -14.22
N LEU A 37 6.78 46.57 -15.54
CA LEU A 37 5.86 47.53 -16.19
C LEU A 37 4.38 47.17 -16.00
N TYR A 38 4.07 45.91 -15.70
CA TYR A 38 2.69 45.44 -15.52
C TYR A 38 2.33 45.10 -14.07
N ILE A 39 3.22 45.39 -13.11
CA ILE A 39 2.89 45.31 -11.68
C ILE A 39 1.96 46.49 -11.35
N PRO A 40 0.70 46.25 -10.92
CA PRO A 40 -0.20 47.32 -10.56
C PRO A 40 0.38 48.12 -9.39
N THR A 41 0.29 49.45 -9.46
CA THR A 41 0.73 50.34 -8.37
C THR A 41 0.01 49.99 -7.06
N GLN A 42 0.65 50.25 -5.91
CA GLN A 42 0.18 49.81 -4.59
C GLN A 42 -1.26 50.19 -4.22
N ASN A 43 -1.88 51.14 -4.94
CA ASN A 43 -3.26 51.59 -4.74
C ASN A 43 -4.23 51.18 -5.87
N SER A 44 -3.85 50.25 -6.75
CA SER A 44 -4.74 49.73 -7.79
C SER A 44 -5.87 48.90 -7.20
N VAL A 45 -7.08 49.04 -7.73
CA VAL A 45 -8.26 48.22 -7.39
C VAL A 45 -8.03 46.73 -7.70
N PHE A 46 -7.04 46.43 -8.56
CA PHE A 46 -6.58 45.08 -8.87
C PHE A 46 -5.46 44.58 -7.94
N ASN A 47 -5.11 45.33 -6.88
CA ASN A 47 -4.16 44.93 -5.86
C ASN A 47 -4.92 44.58 -4.56
N PRO A 48 -5.33 43.31 -4.34
CA PRO A 48 -6.01 42.88 -3.13
C PRO A 48 -5.00 42.75 -1.98
N GLY A 49 -4.37 43.87 -1.61
CA GLY A 49 -3.27 43.94 -0.67
C GLY A 49 -3.63 44.61 0.64
N LYS A 50 -4.75 44.24 1.28
CA LYS A 50 -5.01 44.49 2.72
C LYS A 50 -5.86 43.38 3.33
N SER A 51 -5.38 42.15 3.30
CA SER A 51 -5.64 41.22 4.41
C SER A 51 -4.31 40.99 5.09
N SER A 52 -4.22 41.36 6.36
CA SER A 52 -3.08 41.04 7.23
C SER A 52 -2.79 39.54 7.16
N THR A 53 -1.80 39.16 6.36
CA THR A 53 -1.22 37.82 6.37
C THR A 53 -0.51 37.70 7.71
N LYS A 54 -1.23 37.24 8.74
CA LYS A 54 -0.57 36.53 9.82
C LYS A 54 0.07 35.32 9.16
N ASN A 55 1.37 35.43 8.88
CA ASN A 55 2.21 34.27 8.64
C ASN A 55 2.22 33.45 9.93
N SER A 56 1.14 32.72 10.21
CA SER A 56 1.22 31.56 11.06
C SER A 56 2.09 30.58 10.30
N SER A 57 3.32 30.42 10.76
CA SER A 57 4.14 29.25 10.46
C SER A 57 3.25 27.99 10.46
N PRO A 58 3.46 27.00 9.58
CA PRO A 58 2.75 25.72 9.62
C PRO A 58 2.88 24.98 10.97
N SER A 59 3.68 25.50 11.91
CA SER A 59 3.96 24.93 13.22
C SER A 59 2.84 25.04 14.27
N GLU A 60 1.68 25.65 13.98
CA GLU A 60 0.54 25.63 14.91
C GLU A 60 -0.21 24.28 14.84
N ASN A 61 0.33 23.25 15.50
CA ASN A 61 -0.35 21.97 15.82
C ASN A 61 -1.27 21.41 14.72
N ASN A 62 -0.81 21.35 13.47
CA ASN A 62 -1.63 20.79 12.40
C ASN A 62 -1.83 19.29 12.68
N ASN A 63 -3.08 18.86 12.85
CA ASN A 63 -3.45 17.46 12.82
C ASN A 63 -4.17 17.18 11.51
N ALA A 64 -4.13 15.95 11.04
CA ALA A 64 -4.90 15.56 9.88
C ALA A 64 -5.58 14.21 10.07
N ILE A 65 -6.85 14.12 9.67
CA ILE A 65 -7.51 12.82 9.44
C ILE A 65 -7.47 12.57 7.95
N LYS A 66 -6.86 11.45 7.55
CA LYS A 66 -6.66 11.06 6.17
C LYS A 66 -7.38 9.76 5.85
N PHE A 67 -7.80 9.64 4.61
CA PHE A 67 -8.40 8.46 4.02
C PHE A 67 -7.67 8.13 2.72
N ASN A 68 -7.48 6.83 2.48
CA ASN A 68 -6.71 6.35 1.33
C ASN A 68 -7.61 5.53 0.40
N PRO A 69 -8.15 6.13 -0.68
CA PRO A 69 -9.02 5.40 -1.61
C PRO A 69 -8.32 4.24 -2.31
N VAL A 70 -7.00 4.28 -2.47
CA VAL A 70 -6.24 3.19 -3.12
C VAL A 70 -6.20 1.94 -2.22
N LEU A 71 -6.37 2.07 -0.91
CA LEU A 71 -6.54 0.91 -0.04
C LEU A 71 -7.89 0.21 -0.27
N LEU A 72 -8.95 0.92 -0.68
CA LEU A 72 -10.22 0.29 -1.00
C LEU A 72 -10.08 -0.67 -2.19
N THR A 73 -9.29 -0.33 -3.19
CA THR A 73 -9.04 -1.24 -4.33
C THR A 73 -8.27 -2.50 -3.93
N ARG A 74 -7.70 -2.50 -2.73
CA ARG A 74 -7.02 -3.64 -2.09
C ARG A 74 -7.87 -4.29 -1.00
N SER A 75 -9.17 -3.97 -0.97
CA SER A 75 -10.12 -4.52 -0.01
C SER A 75 -9.88 -4.08 1.44
N ILE A 76 -9.26 -2.92 1.64
CA ILE A 76 -8.93 -2.35 2.96
C ILE A 76 -9.60 -0.99 3.11
N GLY A 77 -10.50 -0.84 4.08
CA GLY A 77 -11.03 0.45 4.49
C GLY A 77 -10.31 0.93 5.75
N ALA A 78 -9.59 2.05 5.66
CA ALA A 78 -8.81 2.56 6.78
C ALA A 78 -8.84 4.09 6.87
N LEU A 79 -8.79 4.59 8.10
CA LEU A 79 -8.58 6.00 8.43
C LEU A 79 -7.23 6.15 9.11
N PHE A 80 -6.59 7.26 8.83
CA PHE A 80 -5.27 7.61 9.32
C PHE A 80 -5.35 8.93 10.06
N TYR A 81 -4.73 9.00 11.22
CA TYR A 81 -4.52 10.22 11.97
C TYR A 81 -3.05 10.57 11.91
N GLU A 82 -2.75 11.78 11.48
CA GLU A 82 -1.40 12.32 11.41
C GLU A 82 -1.25 13.49 12.38
N LYS A 83 -0.15 13.49 13.11
CA LYS A 83 0.23 14.52 14.04
C LYS A 83 1.65 14.98 13.76
N TRP A 84 1.82 16.29 13.62
CA TRP A 84 3.12 16.92 13.48
C TRP A 84 3.81 16.99 14.84
N LEU A 85 5.06 16.55 14.89
CA LEU A 85 5.92 16.61 16.08
C LEU A 85 6.89 17.80 16.01
N SER A 86 7.32 18.14 14.80
CA SER A 86 8.12 19.31 14.46
C SER A 86 7.81 19.72 13.01
N ASP A 87 8.42 20.80 12.53
CA ASP A 87 8.26 21.27 11.14
C ASP A 87 8.77 20.26 10.09
N GLU A 88 9.59 19.30 10.51
CA GLU A 88 10.21 18.30 9.61
C GLU A 88 9.72 16.88 9.89
N ILE A 89 9.00 16.64 10.99
CA ILE A 89 8.65 15.28 11.43
C ILE A 89 7.17 15.20 11.75
N SER A 90 6.49 14.23 11.16
CA SER A 90 5.14 13.82 11.56
C SER A 90 5.05 12.32 11.84
N VAL A 91 4.09 11.96 12.68
CA VAL A 91 3.74 10.57 12.98
C VAL A 91 2.32 10.32 12.52
N GLN A 92 2.11 9.19 11.85
CA GLN A 92 0.81 8.77 11.37
C GLN A 92 0.44 7.40 11.95
N GLY A 93 -0.72 7.33 12.60
CA GLY A 93 -1.34 6.09 13.03
C GLY A 93 -2.58 5.81 12.18
N GLY A 94 -2.83 4.56 11.81
CA GLY A 94 -3.98 4.17 11.02
C GLY A 94 -4.68 2.94 11.55
N LEU A 95 -6.00 2.95 11.51
CA LEU A 95 -6.86 1.83 11.88
C LEU A 95 -7.89 1.59 10.79
N GLY A 96 -8.21 0.33 10.57
CA GLY A 96 -9.16 -0.05 9.54
C GLY A 96 -9.54 -1.51 9.60
N ILE A 97 -10.22 -1.93 8.54
CA ILE A 97 -10.69 -3.29 8.35
C ILE A 97 -10.34 -3.79 6.95
N CYS A 98 -9.98 -5.06 6.85
CA CYS A 98 -9.99 -5.79 5.59
C CYS A 98 -11.37 -6.43 5.46
N TYR A 99 -12.03 -6.19 4.33
CA TYR A 99 -13.40 -6.67 4.07
C TYR A 99 -13.45 -7.66 2.91
N ASN A 100 -12.33 -7.93 2.25
CA ASN A 100 -12.17 -8.96 1.24
C ASN A 100 -10.68 -9.30 1.07
N LYS A 101 -10.36 -10.29 0.23
CA LYS A 101 -8.98 -10.64 -0.12
C LYS A 101 -8.29 -9.55 -0.95
N ASP A 102 -6.98 -9.45 -0.77
CA ASP A 102 -6.13 -8.58 -1.58
C ASP A 102 -5.78 -9.28 -2.90
N ILE A 103 -6.50 -8.93 -3.96
CA ILE A 103 -6.35 -9.55 -5.30
C ILE A 103 -4.95 -9.30 -5.87
N MET A 104 -4.33 -8.16 -5.55
CA MET A 104 -2.97 -7.85 -6.02
C MET A 104 -1.94 -8.77 -5.37
N MET A 105 -2.14 -9.13 -4.10
CA MET A 105 -1.30 -10.10 -3.42
C MET A 105 -1.36 -11.48 -4.08
N GLY A 106 -2.55 -11.95 -4.47
CA GLY A 106 -2.71 -13.22 -5.19
C GLY A 106 -1.89 -13.25 -6.49
N LYS A 107 -2.04 -12.23 -7.34
CA LYS A 107 -1.31 -12.15 -8.61
C LYS A 107 0.21 -12.00 -8.45
N LEU A 108 0.66 -11.18 -7.50
CA LEU A 108 2.10 -10.98 -7.26
C LEU A 108 2.76 -12.20 -6.63
N SER A 109 2.00 -13.01 -5.88
CA SER A 109 2.53 -14.23 -5.26
C SER A 109 2.83 -15.35 -6.26
N GLU A 110 2.21 -15.35 -7.44
CA GLU A 110 2.57 -16.30 -8.52
C GLU A 110 3.97 -16.05 -9.07
N ILE A 111 4.34 -14.78 -9.24
CA ILE A 111 5.67 -14.36 -9.70
C ILE A 111 6.76 -14.78 -8.70
N GLN A 112 6.38 -14.97 -7.43
CA GLN A 112 7.30 -15.27 -6.32
C GLN A 112 7.65 -16.75 -6.18
N ARG A 113 6.95 -17.67 -6.87
CA ARG A 113 7.37 -19.08 -6.94
C ARG A 113 8.81 -19.24 -7.45
N GLU A 114 9.33 -18.25 -8.17
CA GLU A 114 10.69 -18.23 -8.73
C GLU A 114 11.74 -17.62 -7.78
N PHE A 115 11.35 -16.92 -6.71
CA PHE A 115 12.26 -16.17 -5.81
C PHE A 115 12.35 -16.73 -4.39
N ASN A 116 11.81 -17.91 -4.11
CA ASN A 116 11.92 -18.53 -2.78
C ASN A 116 13.40 -18.81 -2.42
N PHE A 117 13.98 -17.93 -1.59
CA PHE A 117 15.33 -18.09 -1.02
C PHE A 117 15.39 -19.16 0.07
N SER A 118 14.24 -19.60 0.58
CA SER A 118 14.14 -20.72 1.52
C SER A 118 13.84 -21.99 0.73
N ARG A 119 14.86 -22.87 0.59
CA ARG A 119 14.70 -24.22 0.05
C ARG A 119 13.84 -25.14 0.93
N ASP A 120 13.46 -24.68 2.11
CA ASP A 120 12.72 -25.44 3.13
C ASP A 120 11.27 -24.95 3.27
N ALA A 121 10.55 -24.74 2.17
CA ALA A 121 9.10 -24.54 2.25
C ALA A 121 8.47 -25.85 2.76
N THR A 122 8.20 -25.92 4.06
CA THR A 122 7.67 -27.13 4.71
C THR A 122 6.18 -27.36 4.44
N SER A 123 5.48 -26.31 4.01
CA SER A 123 4.06 -26.38 3.68
C SER A 123 3.85 -26.90 2.25
N SER A 124 3.16 -28.04 2.14
CA SER A 124 2.71 -28.62 0.86
C SER A 124 1.74 -27.73 0.07
N PHE A 125 1.08 -26.77 0.76
CA PHE A 125 0.15 -25.82 0.18
C PHE A 125 0.71 -24.40 0.31
N ASN A 126 0.85 -23.71 -0.83
CA ASN A 126 1.54 -22.42 -0.90
C ASN A 126 0.60 -21.24 -0.67
N ILE A 127 1.16 -20.13 -0.18
CA ILE A 127 0.43 -18.87 0.01
C ILE A 127 -0.22 -18.35 -1.29
N SER A 128 0.38 -18.58 -2.45
CA SER A 128 -0.23 -18.18 -3.73
C SER A 128 -1.52 -18.94 -4.01
N ASP A 129 -1.51 -20.26 -3.79
CA ASP A 129 -2.70 -21.10 -3.94
C ASP A 129 -3.79 -20.68 -2.94
N ILE A 130 -3.40 -20.37 -1.70
CA ILE A 130 -4.32 -19.87 -0.67
C ILE A 130 -4.96 -18.54 -1.09
N MET A 131 -4.18 -17.57 -1.57
CA MET A 131 -4.69 -16.24 -1.93
C MET A 131 -5.53 -16.24 -3.21
N LEU A 132 -5.22 -17.11 -4.16
CA LEU A 132 -5.97 -17.22 -5.42
C LEU A 132 -7.30 -17.96 -5.20
N ARG A 133 -7.23 -19.14 -4.56
CA ARG A 133 -8.37 -20.06 -4.41
C ARG A 133 -9.22 -19.75 -3.18
N GLY A 134 -8.62 -19.19 -2.14
CA GLY A 134 -9.32 -18.84 -0.91
C GLY A 134 -10.47 -17.88 -1.18
N GLU A 135 -11.63 -18.23 -0.65
CA GLU A 135 -12.78 -17.36 -0.51
C GLU A 135 -12.66 -16.60 0.80
N PHE A 136 -13.03 -15.32 0.80
CA PHE A 136 -12.95 -14.54 2.02
C PHE A 136 -13.97 -15.09 3.03
N SER A 137 -13.50 -15.52 4.20
CA SER A 137 -14.41 -15.96 5.26
C SER A 137 -15.16 -14.73 5.77
N SER A 138 -16.47 -14.88 5.99
CA SER A 138 -17.33 -13.81 6.49
C SER A 138 -16.75 -13.21 7.79
N GLY A 139 -16.46 -11.92 7.76
CA GLY A 139 -15.95 -11.18 8.92
C GLY A 139 -15.00 -10.06 8.49
N SER A 140 -14.89 -9.00 9.29
CA SER A 140 -13.90 -7.94 9.07
C SER A 140 -12.67 -8.20 9.94
N THR A 141 -11.49 -8.25 9.33
CA THR A 141 -10.22 -8.44 10.05
C THR A 141 -9.50 -7.11 10.23
N PRO A 142 -8.75 -6.92 11.33
CA PRO A 142 -8.15 -5.63 11.64
C PRO A 142 -7.02 -5.27 10.66
N PHE A 143 -6.97 -3.99 10.31
CA PHE A 143 -5.84 -3.32 9.67
C PHE A 143 -5.28 -2.28 10.64
N ILE A 144 -3.97 -2.28 10.84
CA ILE A 144 -3.26 -1.32 11.68
C ILE A 144 -2.07 -0.80 10.89
N SER A 145 -1.84 0.51 10.96
CA SER A 145 -0.69 1.18 10.34
C SER A 145 -0.04 2.12 11.32
N PHE A 146 1.28 2.21 11.22
CA PHE A 146 2.06 3.19 11.95
C PHE A 146 3.20 3.68 11.06
N ALA A 147 3.45 4.99 11.03
CA ALA A 147 4.47 5.56 10.19
C ALA A 147 5.13 6.79 10.79
N PHE A 148 6.42 6.94 10.52
CA PHE A 148 7.18 8.17 10.73
C PHE A 148 7.43 8.82 9.38
N ARG A 149 7.17 10.12 9.29
CA ARG A 149 7.38 10.94 8.10
C ARG A 149 8.44 11.99 8.38
N PHE A 150 9.36 12.14 7.44
CA PHE A 150 10.43 13.11 7.46
C PHE A 150 10.28 14.00 6.24
N PHE A 151 9.90 15.25 6.47
CA PHE A 151 9.64 16.23 5.42
C PHE A 151 10.94 16.96 5.07
N GLY A 152 11.19 17.11 3.78
CA GLY A 152 12.20 18.03 3.29
C GLY A 152 11.64 19.44 3.18
N SER A 153 12.52 20.44 3.19
CA SER A 153 12.11 21.85 3.01
C SER A 153 11.33 22.03 1.70
N GLY A 154 10.03 22.32 1.84
CA GLY A 154 9.10 22.55 0.75
C GLY A 154 8.90 24.03 0.42
N TYR A 155 8.29 24.30 -0.73
CA TYR A 155 7.84 25.65 -1.10
C TYR A 155 6.36 25.82 -0.72
N TYR A 156 6.11 26.87 0.08
CA TYR A 156 4.87 27.58 0.44
C TYR A 156 3.55 26.85 0.69
N ASP A 157 3.26 25.67 0.14
CA ASP A 157 2.05 24.86 0.42
C ASP A 157 2.25 23.37 0.06
N SER A 158 3.49 22.94 -0.13
CA SER A 158 3.78 21.57 -0.54
C SER A 158 5.13 21.08 -0.04
N GLU A 159 5.19 19.82 0.36
CA GLU A 159 6.37 19.22 0.97
C GLU A 159 6.57 17.79 0.48
N SER A 160 7.79 17.48 0.06
CA SER A 160 8.20 16.10 -0.17
C SER A 160 8.58 15.45 1.14
N TYR A 161 8.30 14.15 1.28
CA TYR A 161 8.64 13.41 2.48
C TYR A 161 9.20 12.02 2.18
N PHE A 162 10.02 11.53 3.10
CA PHE A 162 10.32 10.12 3.25
C PHE A 162 9.51 9.55 4.41
N GLU A 163 8.95 8.37 4.24
CA GLU A 163 8.11 7.71 5.23
C GLU A 163 8.60 6.29 5.51
N LEU A 164 8.84 5.99 6.78
CA LEU A 164 9.03 4.63 7.30
C LEU A 164 7.67 4.14 7.79
N ASN A 165 7.10 3.15 7.12
CA ASN A 165 5.74 2.71 7.34
C ASN A 165 5.67 1.21 7.68
N PHE A 166 4.93 0.91 8.73
CA PHE A 166 4.67 -0.44 9.20
C PHE A 166 3.18 -0.71 9.14
N ARG A 167 2.77 -1.76 8.43
CA ARG A 167 1.35 -2.16 8.34
C ARG A 167 1.17 -3.59 8.77
N TYR A 168 0.20 -3.82 9.62
CA TYR A 168 -0.29 -5.14 9.96
C TYR A 168 -1.70 -5.31 9.43
N TYR A 169 -1.96 -6.44 8.78
CA TYR A 169 -3.32 -6.86 8.48
C TYR A 169 -3.43 -8.37 8.42
N SER A 170 -4.60 -8.87 8.78
CA SER A 170 -4.93 -10.29 8.71
C SER A 170 -6.07 -10.51 7.73
N ASN A 171 -6.17 -11.69 7.15
CA ASN A 171 -7.34 -12.17 6.41
C ASN A 171 -7.62 -13.61 6.83
N THR A 172 -8.89 -13.96 6.98
CA THR A 172 -9.31 -15.34 7.18
C THR A 172 -9.96 -15.81 5.88
N LEU A 173 -9.44 -16.87 5.30
CA LEU A 173 -9.86 -17.39 4.01
C LEU A 173 -10.36 -18.82 4.18
N LYS A 174 -11.51 -19.14 3.58
CA LYS A 174 -11.99 -20.51 3.41
C LYS A 174 -11.41 -21.05 2.12
N ILE A 175 -10.71 -22.19 2.18
CA ILE A 175 -10.24 -22.85 0.96
C ILE A 175 -11.38 -23.73 0.45
N PRO A 176 -11.95 -23.48 -0.74
CA PRO A 176 -12.99 -24.34 -1.29
C PRO A 176 -12.43 -25.74 -1.59
N ASP A 177 -13.29 -26.76 -1.49
CA ASP A 177 -12.91 -28.14 -1.81
C ASP A 177 -12.62 -28.17 -3.31
N ALA A 178 -11.40 -28.54 -3.67
CA ALA A 178 -11.00 -28.53 -5.07
C ALA A 178 -11.78 -29.62 -5.80
N THR A 179 -12.78 -29.22 -6.58
CA THR A 179 -13.59 -30.12 -7.39
C THR A 179 -12.81 -30.49 -8.67
N GLU A 180 -12.45 -31.77 -8.75
CA GLU A 180 -12.10 -32.62 -9.90
C GLU A 180 -10.97 -32.22 -10.88
N SER A 181 -10.71 -30.94 -11.10
CA SER A 181 -9.77 -30.51 -12.15
C SER A 181 -8.29 -30.47 -11.73
N TYR A 182 -8.00 -30.65 -10.43
CA TYR A 182 -6.65 -30.57 -9.90
C TYR A 182 -6.49 -31.64 -8.82
N ASN A 183 -5.47 -32.50 -8.93
CA ASN A 183 -5.13 -33.57 -7.98
C ASN A 183 -4.70 -33.06 -6.57
N LYS A 184 -5.22 -31.92 -6.09
CA LYS A 184 -4.88 -31.31 -4.81
C LYS A 184 -6.15 -31.00 -4.04
N ARG A 185 -6.52 -31.89 -3.13
CA ARG A 185 -7.70 -31.71 -2.28
C ARG A 185 -7.28 -31.17 -0.91
N VAL A 186 -8.05 -30.26 -0.32
CA VAL A 186 -7.80 -29.77 1.04
C VAL A 186 -8.89 -30.33 1.95
N LEU A 187 -8.51 -31.14 2.94
CA LEU A 187 -9.46 -31.78 3.85
C LEU A 187 -10.08 -30.75 4.81
N ASP A 188 -11.35 -30.95 5.15
CA ASP A 188 -12.11 -30.21 6.16
C ASP A 188 -12.37 -28.72 5.87
N LEU A 189 -12.16 -28.25 4.63
CA LEU A 189 -12.42 -26.86 4.20
C LEU A 189 -11.91 -25.83 5.22
N PRO A 190 -10.62 -25.87 5.61
CA PRO A 190 -10.19 -25.19 6.80
C PRO A 190 -10.19 -23.68 6.56
N GLU A 191 -10.59 -22.94 7.59
CA GLU A 191 -10.29 -21.52 7.65
C GLU A 191 -8.78 -21.33 7.85
N VAL A 192 -8.19 -20.59 6.91
CA VAL A 192 -6.77 -20.24 6.90
C VAL A 192 -6.63 -18.78 7.26
N THR A 193 -5.89 -18.51 8.33
CA THR A 193 -5.57 -17.14 8.72
C THR A 193 -4.24 -16.72 8.11
N VAL A 194 -4.28 -15.78 7.18
CA VAL A 194 -3.11 -15.15 6.57
C VAL A 194 -2.84 -13.82 7.27
N ARG A 195 -1.67 -13.69 7.89
CA ARG A 195 -1.21 -12.47 8.57
C ARG A 195 -0.10 -11.84 7.76
N ASN A 196 -0.17 -10.53 7.57
CA ASN A 196 0.80 -9.77 6.81
C ASN A 196 1.36 -8.66 7.67
N PHE A 197 2.68 -8.58 7.73
CA PHE A 197 3.41 -7.48 8.31
C PHE A 197 4.27 -6.85 7.21
N ASN A 198 3.96 -5.60 6.83
CA ASN A 198 4.69 -4.86 5.83
C ASN A 198 5.65 -3.89 6.49
N TYR A 199 6.87 -3.83 5.97
CA TYR A 199 7.92 -2.85 6.26
C TYR A 199 8.16 -2.06 4.98
N LEU A 200 7.84 -0.78 4.98
CA LEU A 200 7.79 0.06 3.79
C LEU A 200 8.69 1.27 3.96
N LEU A 201 9.48 1.55 2.93
CA LEU A 201 10.09 2.86 2.70
C LEU A 201 9.34 3.53 1.57
N THR A 202 8.74 4.66 1.86
CA THR A 202 7.88 5.42 0.94
C THR A 202 8.50 6.78 0.70
N TYR A 203 8.46 7.23 -0.56
CA TYR A 203 8.66 8.63 -0.90
C TYR A 203 7.31 9.22 -1.33
N GLY A 204 7.02 10.42 -0.87
CA GLY A 204 5.77 11.07 -1.20
C GLY A 204 5.88 12.57 -1.28
N TYR A 205 4.79 13.17 -1.71
CA TYR A 205 4.61 14.59 -1.87
C TYR A 205 3.22 14.96 -1.35
N GLN A 206 3.18 15.92 -0.43
CA GLN A 206 1.97 16.36 0.26
C GLN A 206 1.68 17.80 -0.13
N VAL A 207 0.47 18.04 -0.65
CA VAL A 207 -0.02 19.36 -1.05
C VAL A 207 -1.15 19.79 -0.12
N TYR A 208 -1.11 21.03 0.34
CA TYR A 208 -2.13 21.62 1.17
C TYR A 208 -3.03 22.57 0.37
N THR A 209 -4.31 22.58 0.67
CA THR A 209 -5.24 23.58 0.15
C THR A 209 -5.39 24.73 1.13
N SER A 210 -5.58 25.93 0.58
CA SER A 210 -5.91 27.14 1.34
C SER A 210 -7.43 27.30 1.45
N GLY A 211 -7.89 27.90 2.55
CA GLY A 211 -9.31 28.16 2.78
C GLY A 211 -9.76 27.91 4.21
N LYS A 212 -11.08 28.03 4.45
CA LYS A 212 -11.70 27.79 5.77
C LYS A 212 -11.60 26.32 6.21
N ILE A 213 -11.64 25.40 5.24
CA ILE A 213 -11.41 23.97 5.46
C ILE A 213 -10.11 23.66 4.72
N ARG A 214 -9.05 23.41 5.48
CA ARG A 214 -7.76 23.04 4.92
C ARG A 214 -7.75 21.54 4.64
N THR A 215 -7.33 21.13 3.46
CA THR A 215 -7.20 19.72 3.06
C THR A 215 -5.77 19.38 2.69
N SER A 216 -5.40 18.11 2.79
CA SER A 216 -4.12 17.56 2.34
C SER A 216 -4.34 16.54 1.24
N HIS A 217 -3.41 16.52 0.30
CA HIS A 217 -3.37 15.59 -0.81
C HIS A 217 -1.98 14.97 -0.84
N ASP A 218 -1.89 13.70 -0.47
CA ASP A 218 -0.63 12.96 -0.44
C ASP A 218 -0.56 12.06 -1.67
N PHE A 219 0.49 12.19 -2.46
CA PHE A 219 0.83 11.27 -3.55
C PHE A 219 2.11 10.55 -3.19
N TYR A 220 2.13 9.23 -3.25
CA TYR A 220 3.29 8.49 -2.78
C TYR A 220 3.51 7.19 -3.53
N TYR A 221 4.75 6.75 -3.53
CA TYR A 221 5.15 5.40 -3.93
C TYR A 221 6.18 4.86 -2.95
N GLY A 222 6.22 3.55 -2.79
CA GLY A 222 7.09 2.91 -1.83
C GLY A 222 7.45 1.51 -2.22
N ILE A 223 8.57 1.06 -1.67
CA ILE A 223 9.08 -0.30 -1.79
C ILE A 223 9.34 -0.84 -0.39
N GLY A 224 9.36 -2.15 -0.27
CA GLY A 224 9.52 -2.74 1.04
C GLY A 224 9.49 -4.25 1.02
N LEU A 225 9.35 -4.80 2.22
CA LEU A 225 9.23 -6.23 2.47
C LEU A 225 7.92 -6.51 3.17
N ARG A 226 7.26 -7.59 2.80
CA ARG A 226 6.09 -8.14 3.46
C ARG A 226 6.46 -9.49 4.03
N ASN A 227 6.35 -9.61 5.33
CA ASN A 227 6.38 -10.88 6.02
C ASN A 227 4.94 -11.42 6.09
N THR A 228 4.68 -12.50 5.37
CA THR A 228 3.39 -13.19 5.35
C THR A 228 3.48 -14.50 6.12
N SER A 229 2.71 -14.61 7.21
CA SER A 229 2.57 -15.85 7.97
C SER A 229 1.20 -16.47 7.73
N TYR A 230 1.13 -17.77 7.47
CA TYR A 230 -0.10 -18.51 7.19
C TYR A 230 -0.07 -19.90 7.82
N ASP A 231 -1.23 -20.56 7.92
CA ASP A 231 -1.31 -21.91 8.48
C ASP A 231 -0.63 -22.92 7.53
N SER A 232 0.25 -23.78 8.05
CA SER A 232 0.98 -24.74 7.23
C SER A 232 0.20 -26.04 6.99
N PHE A 233 0.49 -26.68 5.86
CA PHE A 233 -0.18 -27.89 5.40
C PHE A 233 0.81 -29.02 5.15
N ARG A 234 0.47 -30.23 5.56
CA ARG A 234 1.18 -31.45 5.19
C ARG A 234 0.38 -32.20 4.14
N GLU A 235 1.10 -32.77 3.18
CA GLU A 235 0.54 -33.67 2.19
C GLU A 235 0.45 -35.08 2.81
N GLU A 236 -0.73 -35.68 2.71
CA GLU A 236 -1.02 -37.05 3.08
C GLU A 236 -1.64 -37.74 1.85
N LYS A 237 -1.49 -39.06 1.75
CA LYS A 237 -2.17 -39.85 0.74
C LYS A 237 -3.45 -40.41 1.32
N MET A 238 -4.54 -40.30 0.57
CA MET A 238 -5.82 -40.89 0.94
C MET A 238 -6.32 -41.78 -0.20
N THR A 239 -6.80 -42.98 0.14
CA THR A 239 -7.45 -43.87 -0.82
C THR A 239 -8.94 -43.54 -0.87
N VAL A 240 -9.44 -43.19 -2.04
CA VAL A 240 -10.86 -42.97 -2.32
C VAL A 240 -11.34 -43.98 -3.36
N MET A 241 -12.62 -44.34 -3.32
CA MET A 241 -13.22 -45.16 -4.38
C MET A 241 -13.67 -44.25 -5.52
N ASP A 242 -13.35 -44.62 -6.76
CA ASP A 242 -13.89 -43.95 -7.94
C ASP A 242 -15.36 -44.31 -8.19
N GLU A 243 -15.97 -43.72 -9.22
CA GLU A 243 -17.36 -43.94 -9.60
C GLU A 243 -17.68 -45.42 -9.96
N PHE A 244 -16.65 -46.22 -10.24
CA PHE A 244 -16.74 -47.63 -10.60
C PHE A 244 -16.34 -48.57 -9.45
N GLY A 245 -16.01 -48.03 -8.28
CA GLY A 245 -15.63 -48.79 -7.08
C GLY A 245 -14.17 -49.23 -7.02
N TYR A 246 -13.30 -48.71 -7.90
CA TYR A 246 -11.86 -48.99 -7.83
C TYR A 246 -11.14 -48.00 -6.88
N PRO A 247 -10.18 -48.49 -6.07
CA PRO A 247 -9.41 -47.62 -5.19
C PRO A 247 -8.45 -46.75 -6.01
N ARG A 248 -8.49 -45.44 -5.77
CA ARG A 248 -7.58 -44.43 -6.31
C ARG A 248 -6.90 -43.69 -5.15
N GLU A 249 -5.58 -43.57 -5.20
CA GLU A 249 -4.86 -42.67 -4.29
C GLU A 249 -5.01 -41.22 -4.76
N ILE A 250 -5.31 -40.33 -3.83
CA ILE A 250 -5.32 -38.88 -4.02
C ILE A 250 -4.43 -38.21 -2.99
N ASP A 251 -3.79 -37.12 -3.40
CA ASP A 251 -3.03 -36.25 -2.51
C ASP A 251 -3.99 -35.29 -1.80
N VAL A 252 -3.94 -35.31 -0.47
CA VAL A 252 -4.75 -34.48 0.41
C VAL A 252 -3.86 -33.59 1.27
N HIS A 253 -4.22 -32.33 1.39
CA HIS A 253 -3.52 -31.36 2.23
C HIS A 253 -4.27 -31.18 3.55
N LYS A 254 -3.57 -31.44 4.66
CA LYS A 254 -4.10 -31.31 6.02
C LYS A 254 -3.35 -30.24 6.81
N LYS A 255 -4.09 -29.37 7.50
CA LYS A 255 -3.53 -28.34 8.36
C LYS A 255 -2.75 -28.98 9.51
N THR A 256 -1.50 -28.56 9.72
CA THR A 256 -0.60 -29.17 10.73
C THR A 256 -0.73 -28.55 12.13
N GLY A 257 -1.38 -27.39 12.24
CA GLY A 257 -1.42 -26.59 13.47
C GLY A 257 -0.23 -25.64 13.66
N SER A 258 0.83 -25.77 12.86
CA SER A 258 1.93 -24.81 12.79
C SER A 258 1.68 -23.70 11.76
N ARG A 259 2.57 -22.70 11.71
CA ARG A 259 2.51 -21.61 10.75
C ARG A 259 3.77 -21.58 9.90
N GLU A 260 3.59 -21.39 8.60
CA GLU A 260 4.64 -21.09 7.65
C GLU A 260 4.80 -19.57 7.55
N THR A 261 6.01 -19.10 7.26
CA THR A 261 6.32 -17.67 7.16
C THR A 261 7.17 -17.40 5.92
N VAL A 262 6.74 -16.46 5.09
CA VAL A 262 7.40 -16.11 3.84
C VAL A 262 7.66 -14.61 3.79
N LEU A 263 8.88 -14.23 3.43
CA LEU A 263 9.28 -12.84 3.23
C LEU A 263 9.25 -12.51 1.74
N MET A 264 8.57 -11.43 1.38
CA MET A 264 8.27 -11.07 -0.01
C MET A 264 8.60 -9.61 -0.30
N PRO A 265 9.11 -9.27 -1.49
CA PRO A 265 9.17 -7.88 -1.92
C PRO A 265 7.75 -7.32 -2.05
N PHE A 266 7.58 -6.04 -1.71
CA PHE A 266 6.31 -5.36 -1.71
C PHE A 266 6.47 -3.95 -2.28
N MET A 267 5.56 -3.55 -3.16
CA MET A 267 5.51 -2.20 -3.73
C MET A 267 4.14 -1.60 -3.51
N ILE A 268 4.11 -0.29 -3.29
CA ILE A 268 2.89 0.48 -3.17
C ILE A 268 2.99 1.75 -3.99
N ILE A 269 1.88 2.12 -4.59
CA ILE A 269 1.64 3.46 -5.12
C ILE A 269 0.29 3.85 -4.54
N GLY A 270 0.12 5.10 -4.15
CA GLY A 270 -1.16 5.51 -3.61
C GLY A 270 -1.36 7.00 -3.51
N TYR A 271 -2.58 7.31 -3.10
CA TYR A 271 -3.07 8.65 -2.86
C TYR A 271 -3.82 8.65 -1.52
N ALA A 272 -3.58 9.65 -0.68
CA ALA A 272 -4.37 9.88 0.52
C ALA A 272 -4.93 11.30 0.52
N PHE A 273 -6.20 11.43 0.89
CA PHE A 273 -6.89 12.70 1.05
C PHE A 273 -7.12 12.95 2.54
N GLY A 274 -6.83 14.15 3.01
CA GLY A 274 -6.97 14.49 4.42
C GLY A 274 -7.65 15.81 4.69
N PHE A 275 -8.25 15.91 5.88
CA PHE A 275 -8.78 17.14 6.46
C PHE A 275 -7.86 17.60 7.58
N LEU A 276 -7.43 18.85 7.54
CA LEU A 276 -6.58 19.47 8.56
C LEU A 276 -7.42 20.19 9.60
N PHE A 277 -6.98 20.15 10.86
CA PHE A 277 -7.60 20.84 11.99
C PHE A 277 -6.60 21.09 13.12
#